data_AF-A0AAD2FKX9-F1
#
_entry.id   AF-A0AAD2FKX9-F1
#
_cell.length_a   1.000
_cell.length_b   1.000
_cell.length_c   1.000
_cell.angle_alpha   90.00
_cell.angle_beta   90.00
_cell.angle_gamma   90.00
#
_symmetry.space_group_name_H-M   'P 1'
#
loop_
_entity.id
_entity.type
_entity.pdbx_description
1 polymer ?
#
loop_
_entity_poly.entity_id
_entity_poly.type
_entity_poly.pdbx_seq_one_letter_code
_entity_poly.pdbx_strand_id
1 'polypeptide(L)'
;MHTAGYVHGDLLPRNVLFGKKNSGFLIDFDLLRKENKPYVRGFNFADFEDFRHPDAKPCKQMKKIHDVHSLYQISHYFFDLSKKPIQEGITLKGLIAHFKANEKLPVNAVEESKDSSGSPNR
;
A
#
# COMPACT_ATOMS: atom_id res chain seq x y z
N MET A 1 -15.26 5.43 -1.14
CA MET A 1 -15.24 4.37 -2.17
C MET A 1 -15.80 3.05 -1.64
N HIS A 2 -15.17 2.41 -0.64
CA HIS A 2 -15.65 1.12 -0.10
C HIS A 2 -17.10 1.12 0.38
N THR A 3 -17.56 2.19 1.05
CA THR A 3 -18.97 2.34 1.48
C THR A 3 -19.96 2.31 0.31
N ALA A 4 -19.52 2.71 -0.89
CA ALA A 4 -20.33 2.68 -2.11
C ALA A 4 -20.20 1.35 -2.89
N GLY A 5 -19.54 0.34 -2.33
CA GLY A 5 -19.39 -1.00 -2.95
C GLY A 5 -18.28 -1.13 -3.99
N TYR A 6 -17.43 -0.11 -4.13
CA TYR A 6 -16.28 -0.11 -5.05
C TYR A 6 -14.99 -0.52 -4.33
N VAL A 7 -14.05 -1.03 -5.10
CA VAL A 7 -12.68 -1.40 -4.70
C VAL A 7 -11.71 -0.75 -5.68
N HIS A 8 -10.52 -0.36 -5.23
CA HIS A 8 -9.51 0.19 -6.13
C HIS A 8 -8.95 -0.92 -7.02
N GLY A 9 -8.65 -2.08 -6.43
CA GLY A 9 -8.17 -3.26 -7.15
C GLY A 9 -6.78 -3.11 -7.80
N ASP A 10 -6.11 -1.98 -7.64
CA ASP A 10 -4.71 -1.81 -8.03
C ASP A 10 -4.06 -0.71 -7.17
N LEU A 11 -4.36 -0.72 -5.88
CA LEU A 11 -3.79 0.27 -4.97
C LEU A 11 -2.31 -0.07 -4.75
N LEU A 12 -1.41 0.76 -5.25
CA LEU A 12 0.04 0.56 -5.23
C LEU A 12 0.76 1.89 -4.99
N PRO A 13 2.04 1.90 -4.58
CA PRO A 13 2.78 3.14 -4.33
C PRO A 13 2.73 4.14 -5.49
N ARG A 14 2.79 3.65 -6.74
CA ARG A 14 2.69 4.47 -7.96
C ARG A 14 1.36 5.21 -8.12
N ASN A 15 0.31 4.74 -7.47
CA ASN A 15 -1.05 5.29 -7.52
C ASN A 15 -1.34 6.20 -6.33
N VAL A 16 -0.30 6.58 -5.59
CA VAL A 16 -0.35 7.59 -4.53
C VAL A 16 0.47 8.80 -4.95
N LEU A 17 -0.18 9.96 -5.02
CA LEU A 17 0.48 11.24 -5.29
C LEU A 17 0.53 12.08 -4.02
N PHE A 18 1.69 12.65 -3.74
CA PHE A 18 1.86 13.65 -2.69
C PHE A 18 1.90 15.04 -3.31
N GLY A 19 0.95 15.88 -2.91
CA GLY A 19 0.87 17.27 -3.32
C GLY A 19 1.47 18.21 -2.29
N LYS A 20 1.26 19.52 -2.49
CA LYS A 20 1.71 20.56 -1.54
C LYS A 20 0.91 20.51 -0.24
N LYS A 21 1.49 21.03 0.86
CA LYS A 21 0.81 21.18 2.17
C LYS A 21 0.24 19.86 2.73
N ASN A 22 1.01 18.78 2.67
CA ASN A 22 0.64 17.46 3.19
C ASN A 22 -0.62 16.83 2.57
N SER A 23 -1.03 17.27 1.37
CA SER A 23 -2.12 16.61 0.65
C SER A 23 -1.63 15.29 0.05
N GLY A 24 -2.38 14.21 0.24
CA GLY A 24 -2.20 12.95 -0.45
C GLY A 24 -3.41 12.63 -1.33
N PHE A 25 -3.17 12.08 -2.52
CA PHE A 25 -4.21 11.66 -3.44
C PHE A 25 -3.97 10.21 -3.84
N LEU A 26 -5.06 9.46 -3.88
CA LEU A 26 -5.10 8.21 -4.60
C LEU A 26 -5.59 8.50 -6.02
N ILE A 27 -4.99 7.87 -7.02
CA ILE A 27 -5.31 8.06 -8.44
C ILE A 27 -5.57 6.73 -9.13
N ASP A 28 -5.93 6.77 -10.41
CA ASP A 28 -6.16 5.58 -11.24
C ASP A 28 -7.28 4.66 -10.70
N PHE A 29 -8.36 5.31 -10.28
CA PHE A 29 -9.59 4.64 -9.88
C PHE A 29 -10.43 4.28 -11.09
N ASP A 30 -10.63 2.99 -11.30
CA ASP A 30 -11.55 2.48 -12.32
C ASP A 30 -12.92 2.19 -11.70
N LEU A 31 -13.94 2.95 -12.12
CA LEU A 31 -15.32 2.81 -11.63
C LEU A 31 -15.98 1.47 -12.03
N LEU A 32 -15.35 0.68 -12.90
CA LEU A 32 -15.80 -0.67 -13.23
C LEU A 32 -15.45 -1.68 -12.11
N ARG A 33 -14.53 -1.32 -11.20
CA ARG A 33 -14.05 -2.20 -10.14
C ARG A 33 -14.97 -2.20 -8.92
N LYS A 34 -15.90 -3.15 -8.91
CA LYS A 34 -16.84 -3.39 -7.81
C LYS A 34 -16.41 -4.58 -6.96
N GLU A 35 -16.74 -4.52 -5.68
CA GLU A 35 -16.56 -5.65 -4.77
C GLU A 35 -17.23 -6.92 -5.33
N ASN A 36 -16.60 -8.07 -5.11
CA ASN A 36 -17.01 -9.39 -5.59
C ASN A 36 -16.99 -9.59 -7.12
N LYS A 37 -16.62 -8.58 -7.91
CA LYS A 37 -16.31 -8.76 -9.34
C LYS A 37 -14.90 -9.32 -9.50
N PRO A 38 -14.63 -10.12 -10.53
CA PRO A 38 -13.31 -10.69 -10.74
C PRO A 38 -12.30 -9.62 -11.15
N TYR A 39 -11.04 -9.77 -10.73
CA TYR A 39 -9.91 -9.10 -11.37
C TYR A 39 -9.88 -9.45 -12.86
N VAL A 40 -9.49 -8.49 -13.69
CA VAL A 40 -9.31 -8.70 -15.13
C VAL A 40 -8.24 -9.77 -15.39
N ARG A 41 -8.31 -10.45 -16.53
CA ARG A 41 -7.34 -11.50 -16.91
C ARG A 41 -5.90 -10.99 -16.97
N GLY A 42 -5.71 -9.76 -17.44
CA GLY A 42 -4.40 -9.09 -17.53
C GLY A 42 -3.96 -8.43 -16.22
N PHE A 43 -4.58 -8.72 -15.08
CA PHE A 43 -4.17 -8.16 -13.80
C PHE A 43 -2.74 -8.61 -13.48
N ASN A 44 -1.82 -7.66 -13.42
CA ASN A 44 -0.42 -7.95 -13.15
C ASN A 44 -0.20 -8.16 -11.64
N PHE A 45 -0.25 -9.42 -11.22
CA PHE A 45 -0.10 -9.81 -9.81
C PHE A 45 1.37 -9.97 -9.38
N ALA A 46 2.32 -10.01 -10.32
CA ALA A 46 3.75 -10.21 -10.04
C ALA A 46 4.46 -8.87 -9.76
N ASP A 47 4.02 -7.79 -10.41
CA ASP A 47 4.52 -6.45 -10.09
C ASP A 47 4.07 -6.01 -8.70
N PHE A 48 5.02 -5.49 -7.91
CA PHE A 48 4.82 -4.99 -6.55
C PHE A 48 4.18 -6.05 -5.63
N GLU A 49 4.67 -7.30 -5.71
CA GLU A 49 4.12 -8.45 -4.98
C GLU A 49 3.95 -8.18 -3.48
N ASP A 50 4.93 -7.55 -2.83
CA ASP A 50 4.89 -7.22 -1.39
C ASP A 50 3.72 -6.30 -1.00
N PHE A 51 3.20 -5.53 -1.95
CA PHE A 51 2.07 -4.63 -1.74
C PHE A 51 0.73 -5.29 -2.04
N ARG A 52 0.73 -6.45 -2.70
CA ARG A 52 -0.51 -7.11 -3.11
C ARG A 52 -0.94 -8.14 -2.09
N HIS A 53 -2.24 -8.15 -1.81
CA HIS A 53 -2.80 -9.22 -1.01
C HIS A 53 -2.62 -10.58 -1.73
N PRO A 54 -2.23 -11.67 -1.03
CA PRO A 54 -1.97 -12.97 -1.67
C PRO A 54 -3.15 -13.52 -2.49
N ASP A 55 -4.38 -13.18 -2.12
CA ASP A 55 -5.60 -13.59 -2.85
C ASP A 55 -5.99 -12.67 -4.01
N ALA A 56 -5.33 -11.52 -4.18
CA ALA A 56 -5.53 -10.64 -5.32
C ALA A 56 -4.85 -11.28 -6.56
N LYS A 57 -5.60 -12.11 -7.28
CA LYS A 57 -5.12 -12.86 -8.45
C LYS A 57 -6.04 -12.69 -9.66
N PRO A 58 -5.54 -12.88 -10.90
CA PRO A 58 -6.37 -12.85 -12.10
C PRO A 58 -7.59 -13.75 -11.97
N CYS A 59 -8.75 -13.27 -12.45
CA CYS A 59 -10.03 -13.97 -12.40
C CYS A 59 -10.58 -14.29 -10.99
N LYS A 60 -9.86 -13.95 -9.90
CA LYS A 60 -10.38 -14.07 -8.53
C LYS A 60 -11.16 -12.82 -8.15
N GLN A 61 -12.03 -12.95 -7.14
CA GLN A 61 -12.88 -11.85 -6.72
C GLN A 61 -12.05 -10.73 -6.08
N MET A 62 -12.33 -9.50 -6.50
CA MET A 62 -11.83 -8.31 -5.82
C MET A 62 -12.58 -8.12 -4.50
N LYS A 63 -11.83 -7.92 -3.42
CA LYS A 63 -12.35 -7.71 -2.06
C LYS A 63 -11.75 -6.45 -1.47
N LYS A 64 -12.50 -5.75 -0.63
CA LYS A 64 -12.02 -4.55 0.08
C LYS A 64 -10.75 -4.79 0.89
N ILE A 65 -10.60 -5.98 1.46
CA ILE A 65 -9.41 -6.36 2.23
C ILE A 65 -8.13 -6.32 1.39
N HIS A 66 -8.23 -6.49 0.07
CA HIS A 66 -7.07 -6.39 -0.82
C HIS A 66 -6.54 -4.94 -0.87
N ASP A 67 -7.44 -3.96 -0.98
CA ASP A 67 -7.06 -2.54 -0.92
C ASP A 67 -6.51 -2.18 0.46
N VAL A 68 -7.13 -2.66 1.54
CA VAL A 68 -6.68 -2.38 2.92
C VAL A 68 -5.27 -2.92 3.16
N HIS A 69 -5.01 -4.16 2.73
CA HIS A 69 -3.67 -4.75 2.78
C HIS A 69 -2.67 -3.89 2.01
N SER A 70 -3.01 -3.52 0.77
CA SER A 70 -2.10 -2.75 -0.07
C SER A 70 -1.80 -1.37 0.54
N LEU A 71 -2.82 -0.70 1.11
CA LEU A 71 -2.65 0.57 1.81
C LEU A 71 -1.75 0.44 3.04
N TYR A 72 -1.84 -0.65 3.79
CA TYR A 72 -0.98 -0.92 4.93
C TYR A 72 0.49 -1.05 4.49
N GLN A 73 0.76 -1.80 3.43
CA GLN A 73 2.11 -1.96 2.89
C GLN A 73 2.67 -0.65 2.34
N ILE A 74 1.85 0.12 1.63
CA ILE A 74 2.19 1.47 1.17
C ILE A 74 2.54 2.37 2.36
N SER A 75 1.80 2.27 3.46
CA SER A 75 2.06 3.08 4.66
C SER A 75 3.40 2.72 5.29
N HIS A 76 3.74 1.43 5.39
CA HIS A 76 5.07 1.00 5.83
C HIS A 76 6.17 1.50 4.90
N TYR A 77 5.98 1.36 3.59
CA TYR A 77 6.96 1.76 2.60
C TYR A 77 7.28 3.25 2.64
N PHE A 78 6.25 4.10 2.77
CA PHE A 78 6.46 5.54 2.80
C PHE A 78 6.79 6.11 4.18
N PHE A 79 6.46 5.41 5.28
CA PHE A 79 6.52 6.00 6.63
C PHE A 79 7.33 5.21 7.66
N ASP A 80 7.96 4.09 7.28
CA ASP A 80 8.84 3.26 8.14
C ASP A 80 8.36 3.12 9.60
N LEU A 81 7.29 2.35 9.81
CA LEU A 81 6.67 2.15 11.12
C LEU A 81 7.55 1.33 12.10
N SER A 82 8.79 1.00 11.74
CA SER A 82 9.70 0.14 12.50
C SER A 82 10.60 0.87 13.51
N LYS A 83 10.72 2.21 13.45
CA LYS A 83 11.43 3.02 14.46
C LYS A 83 10.47 3.53 15.55
N LYS A 84 10.20 2.68 16.58
CA LYS A 84 9.62 2.94 17.93
C LYS A 84 8.44 3.96 18.09
N PRO A 85 7.48 3.64 18.98
CA PRO A 85 6.32 2.77 18.78
C PRO A 85 5.00 3.57 18.79
N ILE A 86 3.99 3.14 18.04
CA ILE A 86 2.61 3.54 18.37
C ILE A 86 2.24 2.77 19.64
N GLN A 87 2.17 3.47 20.79
CA GLN A 87 1.93 2.88 22.12
C GLN A 87 0.82 1.82 22.11
N GLU A 88 1.07 0.72 22.84
CA GLU A 88 0.26 -0.49 22.91
C GLU A 88 -1.24 -0.20 23.06
N GLY A 89 -2.06 -0.78 22.17
CA GLY A 89 -3.52 -0.74 22.26
C GLY A 89 -4.27 -0.17 21.04
N ILE A 90 -3.64 -0.09 19.85
CA ILE A 90 -4.30 0.54 18.70
C ILE A 90 -5.24 -0.44 17.99
N THR A 91 -6.53 -0.32 18.30
CA THR A 91 -7.62 -0.86 17.48
C THR A 91 -7.73 -0.10 16.15
N LEU A 92 -8.54 -0.57 15.18
CA LEU A 92 -8.79 0.14 13.91
C LEU A 92 -9.16 1.63 14.10
N LYS A 93 -9.84 1.95 15.21
CA LYS A 93 -10.13 3.33 15.62
C LYS A 93 -8.87 4.13 16.00
N GLY A 94 -7.91 3.50 16.69
CA GLY A 94 -6.65 4.13 17.05
C GLY A 94 -5.78 4.43 15.83
N LEU A 95 -5.83 3.59 14.79
CA LEU A 95 -5.12 3.83 13.53
C LEU A 95 -5.68 5.05 12.80
N ILE A 96 -7.01 5.18 12.75
CA ILE A 96 -7.70 6.36 12.20
C ILE A 96 -7.38 7.62 13.01
N ALA A 97 -7.33 7.52 14.34
CA ALA A 97 -6.99 8.64 15.22
C ALA A 97 -5.52 9.06 15.04
N HIS A 98 -4.61 8.10 14.90
CA HIS A 98 -3.19 8.33 14.68
C HIS A 98 -2.94 9.08 13.35
N PHE A 99 -3.59 8.66 12.26
CA PHE A 99 -3.51 9.37 10.98
C PHE A 99 -4.11 10.79 11.03
N LYS A 100 -5.16 11.02 11.83
CA LYS A 100 -5.70 12.37 12.06
C LYS A 100 -4.78 13.26 12.90
N ALA A 101 -4.03 12.67 13.82
CA ALA A 101 -3.13 13.40 14.70
C ALA A 101 -1.79 13.75 14.02
N ASN A 102 -1.33 12.94 13.07
CA ASN A 102 -0.02 13.04 12.42
C ASN A 102 -0.08 13.50 10.96
N GLU A 103 -1.09 14.31 10.60
CA GLU A 103 -1.27 14.92 9.26
C GLU A 103 -0.14 15.90 8.86
N LYS A 104 0.96 15.94 9.62
CA LYS A 104 2.20 16.66 9.33
C LYS A 104 3.38 15.67 9.20
N LEU A 105 3.64 15.27 7.94
CA LEU A 105 4.78 14.54 7.35
C LEU A 105 6.18 15.03 7.85
N PRO A 106 7.36 14.40 7.54
CA PRO A 106 7.67 13.44 6.44
C PRO A 106 8.65 12.29 6.80
N VAL A 107 8.87 11.33 5.87
CA VAL A 107 9.99 10.36 5.96
C VAL A 107 10.84 10.45 4.69
N ASN A 108 12.05 10.96 4.87
CA ASN A 108 13.22 10.64 4.07
C ASN A 108 14.18 9.90 5.00
N ALA A 109 14.68 8.73 4.59
CA ALA A 109 16.09 8.32 4.69
C ALA A 109 16.20 6.79 4.53
N VAL A 110 16.33 6.33 3.29
CA VAL A 110 17.03 5.07 2.99
C VAL A 110 18.49 5.46 2.76
N GLU A 111 19.39 5.07 3.66
CA GLU A 111 20.83 5.10 3.41
C GLU A 111 21.24 3.77 2.79
N GLU A 112 21.75 3.82 1.56
CA GLU A 112 22.49 2.74 0.92
C GLU A 112 23.96 2.72 1.39
N SER A 113 24.52 1.50 1.43
CA SER A 113 25.88 1.08 1.03
C SER A 113 26.69 0.33 2.09
N LYS A 114 27.17 -0.87 1.73
CA LYS A 114 28.56 -1.06 1.25
C LYS A 114 28.86 -2.52 0.83
N ASP A 115 29.64 -2.62 -0.24
CA ASP A 115 30.19 -3.80 -0.92
C ASP A 115 31.03 -4.75 -0.04
N SER A 116 31.19 -6.02 -0.46
CA SER A 116 32.40 -6.50 -1.18
C SER A 116 32.76 -8.00 -1.00
N SER A 117 33.35 -8.56 -2.08
CA SER A 117 34.23 -9.76 -2.20
C SER A 117 33.57 -11.15 -2.19
N GLY A 118 33.92 -12.11 -3.07
CA GLY A 118 34.97 -12.20 -4.08
C GLY A 118 34.74 -13.40 -5.04
N SER A 119 35.53 -13.41 -6.11
CA SER A 119 35.48 -14.23 -7.34
C SER A 119 36.11 -15.64 -7.14
N PRO A 120 36.48 -16.41 -8.20
CA PRO A 120 35.70 -17.22 -9.16
C PRO A 120 36.08 -18.73 -9.11
N ASN A 121 35.33 -19.63 -9.78
CA ASN A 121 35.95 -20.80 -10.43
C ASN A 121 35.03 -21.59 -11.39
N ARG A 122 35.62 -21.81 -12.59
CA ARG A 122 35.39 -22.82 -13.64
C ARG A 122 34.11 -22.78 -14.47
#